data_AF-A0A3D1BFP6-F1
#
_entry.id   AF-A0A3D1BFP6-F1
#
_cell.length_a   1.000
_cell.length_b   1.000
_cell.length_c   1.000
_cell.angle_alpha   90.00
_cell.angle_beta   90.00
_cell.angle_gamma   90.00
#
_symmetry.space_group_name_H-M   'P 1'
#
loop_
_entity.id
_entity.type
_entity.pdbx_description
1 polymer ?
#
loop_
_entity_poly.entity_id
_entity_poly.type
_entity_poly.pdbx_seq_one_letter_code
_entity_poly.pdbx_strand_id
1 'polypeptide(L)'
;LMFFVNFAVPFYVLIARDAKRNPRFVIPVAILIFIAHFVDVYLLVIPGTMFDHNHFGFFEVGLFLGFLGLFMNRTFATLAKAPLLSKNHPMLQESMELHY
;
A
#
# COMPACT_ATOMS: atom_id res chain seq x y z
N LEU A 1 -15.20 1.94 13.42
CA LEU A 1 -14.50 2.91 12.54
C LEU A 1 -13.60 2.21 11.54
N MET A 2 -12.66 1.35 11.99
CA MET A 2 -11.68 0.66 11.13
C MET A 2 -12.31 -0.14 9.97
N PHE A 3 -13.43 -0.82 10.20
CA PHE A 3 -14.18 -1.50 9.14
C PHE A 3 -14.61 -0.56 7.99
N PHE A 4 -15.08 0.65 8.30
CA PHE A 4 -15.53 1.57 7.26
C PHE A 4 -14.36 2.11 6.43
N VAL A 5 -13.23 2.40 7.09
CA VAL A 5 -12.06 2.98 6.44
C VAL A 5 -11.26 1.92 5.64
N ASN A 6 -11.08 0.72 6.19
CA ASN A 6 -10.34 -0.35 5.52
C ASN A 6 -11.16 -1.11 4.48
N PHE A 7 -12.49 -1.19 4.64
CA PHE A 7 -13.35 -2.03 3.77
C PHE A 7 -14.40 -1.23 3.02
N ALA A 8 -15.30 -0.52 3.71
CA ALA A 8 -16.47 0.08 3.05
C ALA A 8 -16.12 1.17 2.02
N VAL A 9 -15.19 2.07 2.36
CA VAL A 9 -14.74 3.17 1.48
C VAL A 9 -14.05 2.64 0.22
N PRO A 10 -12.98 1.82 0.31
CA PRO A 10 -12.33 1.31 -0.90
C PRO A 10 -13.23 0.38 -1.70
N PHE A 11 -14.10 -0.41 -1.05
CA PHE A 11 -15.07 -1.25 -1.74
C PHE A 11 -16.04 -0.43 -2.60
N TYR A 12 -16.62 0.63 -2.02
CA TYR A 12 -17.58 1.47 -2.74
C TYR A 12 -16.92 2.26 -3.88
N VAL A 13 -15.71 2.77 -3.67
CA VAL A 13 -15.00 3.55 -4.71
C VAL A 13 -14.54 2.66 -5.87
N LEU A 14 -14.11 1.42 -5.59
CA LEU A 14 -13.60 0.49 -6.61
C LEU A 14 -14.68 -0.39 -7.26
N ILE A 15 -15.96 -0.23 -6.88
CA ILE A 15 -17.06 -0.98 -7.49
C ILE A 15 -17.25 -0.60 -8.97
N ALA A 16 -17.09 0.69 -9.28
CA ALA A 16 -17.21 1.22 -10.63
C ALA A 16 -16.04 0.76 -11.51
N ARG A 17 -16.35 0.27 -12.72
CA ARG A 17 -15.34 -0.20 -13.68
C ARG A 17 -14.38 0.94 -14.08
N ASP A 18 -14.91 2.15 -14.25
CA ASP A 18 -14.13 3.32 -14.66
C ASP A 18 -13.15 3.77 -13.57
N ALA A 19 -13.55 3.66 -12.30
CA ALA A 19 -12.68 3.99 -11.16
C ALA A 19 -11.48 3.04 -11.06
N LYS A 20 -11.64 1.77 -11.47
CA LYS A 20 -10.55 0.78 -11.48
C LYS A 20 -9.54 0.97 -12.61
N ARG A 21 -9.96 1.52 -13.75
CA ARG A 21 -9.08 1.74 -14.92
C ARG A 21 -8.42 3.12 -14.91
N ASN A 22 -8.92 4.05 -14.11
CA ASN A 22 -8.38 5.40 -14.03
C ASN A 22 -7.39 5.55 -12.85
N PRO A 23 -6.10 5.75 -13.12
CA PRO A 23 -5.07 5.91 -12.07
C PRO A 23 -5.39 7.04 -11.08
N ARG A 24 -6.11 8.07 -11.52
CA ARG A 24 -6.48 9.21 -10.66
C ARG A 24 -7.40 8.82 -9.50
N PHE A 25 -8.19 7.75 -9.65
CA PHE A 25 -9.05 7.24 -8.58
C PHE A 25 -8.39 6.11 -7.80
N VAL A 26 -7.58 5.27 -8.45
CA VAL A 26 -6.90 4.15 -7.79
C VAL A 26 -5.81 4.61 -6.81
N ILE A 27 -4.98 5.58 -7.20
CA ILE A 27 -3.86 6.07 -6.38
C ILE A 27 -4.32 6.58 -5.00
N PRO A 28 -5.30 7.52 -4.88
CA PRO A 28 -5.71 8.01 -3.57
C PRO A 28 -6.37 6.92 -2.71
N VAL A 29 -7.12 5.99 -3.31
CA VAL A 29 -7.72 4.87 -2.59
C VAL A 29 -6.64 3.92 -2.06
N ALA A 30 -5.60 3.63 -2.85
CA ALA A 30 -4.48 2.80 -2.42
C ALA A 30 -3.73 3.42 -1.24
N ILE A 31 -3.50 4.73 -1.26
CA ILE A 31 -2.87 5.46 -0.13
C ILE A 31 -3.77 5.39 1.10
N LEU A 32 -5.08 5.58 0.94
CA LEU A 32 -6.05 5.49 2.04
C LEU A 32 -6.04 4.10 2.68
N ILE A 33 -6.09 3.03 1.88
CA ILE A 33 -6.02 1.65 2.37
C ILE A 33 -4.71 1.43 3.12
N PHE A 34 -3.58 1.91 2.57
CA PHE A 34 -2.27 1.73 3.18
C PHE A 34 -2.19 2.37 4.58
N ILE A 35 -2.66 3.61 4.73
CA ILE A 35 -2.70 4.30 6.02
C ILE A 35 -3.69 3.62 6.97
N ALA A 36 -4.87 3.25 6.48
CA ALA A 36 -5.90 2.60 7.28
C ALA A 36 -5.42 1.25 7.83
N HIS A 37 -4.64 0.50 7.05
CA HIS A 37 -4.07 -0.77 7.46
C HIS A 37 -2.95 -0.56 8.50
N PHE A 38 -2.12 0.48 8.33
CA PHE A 38 -1.14 0.84 9.35
C PHE A 38 -1.80 1.17 10.70
N VAL A 39 -2.88 1.95 10.69
CA VAL A 39 -3.65 2.27 11.91
C VAL A 39 -4.30 1.02 12.51
N ASP A 40 -4.78 0.08 11.69
CA ASP A 40 -5.35 -1.18 12.16
C ASP A 40 -4.31 -2.03 12.90
N VAL A 41 -3.11 -2.17 12.33
CA VAL A 41 -1.98 -2.86 12.97
C VAL A 41 -1.55 -2.13 14.24
N TYR A 42 -1.49 -0.80 14.22
CA TYR A 42 -1.19 0.01 15.39
C TYR A 42 -2.17 -0.26 16.53
N LEU A 43 -3.47 -0.24 16.25
CA LEU A 43 -4.52 -0.50 17.24
C LEU A 43 -4.57 -1.95 17.71
N LEU A 44 -4.01 -2.90 16.97
CA LEU A 44 -3.87 -4.29 17.42
C LEU A 44 -2.69 -4.43 18.40
N VAL A 45 -1.55 -3.79 18.11
CA VAL A 45 -0.29 -3.99 18.84
C VAL A 45 -0.18 -3.13 20.11
N ILE A 46 -0.61 -1.87 20.03
CA ILE A 46 -0.43 -0.87 21.09
C ILE A 46 -1.19 -1.20 22.37
N PRO A 47 -2.52 -1.48 22.35
CA PRO A 47 -3.25 -1.77 23.59
C PRO A 47 -2.81 -3.10 24.24
N GLY A 48 -2.19 -4.00 23.47
CA GLY A 48 -1.60 -5.23 24.01
C GLY A 48 -0.26 -5.03 24.73
N THR A 49 0.42 -3.91 24.48
CA THR A 49 1.78 -3.63 25.01
C THR A 49 1.83 -2.44 25.96
N MET A 50 0.92 -1.48 25.80
CA MET A 50 0.83 -0.23 26.54
C MET A 50 -0.60 -0.08 27.09
N PHE A 51 -0.82 -0.49 28.34
CA PHE A 51 -2.14 -0.41 28.98
C PHE A 51 -2.52 1.03 29.37
N ASP A 52 -1.67 1.74 30.12
CA ASP A 52 -1.99 3.07 30.70
C ASP A 52 -1.12 4.25 30.17
N HIS A 53 -0.07 3.97 29.38
CA HIS A 53 0.86 5.00 28.88
C HIS A 53 0.79 5.16 27.36
N ASN A 54 -0.43 5.32 26.83
CA ASN A 54 -0.65 5.47 25.38
C ASN A 54 -0.22 6.86 24.89
N HIS A 55 1.08 7.12 24.84
CA HIS A 55 1.65 8.30 24.21
C HIS A 55 1.98 7.97 22.76
N PHE A 56 1.09 8.35 21.83
CA PHE A 56 1.36 8.32 20.40
C PHE A 56 2.61 9.17 20.12
N GLY A 57 3.75 8.50 19.99
CA GLY A 57 5.05 9.13 20.09
C GLY A 57 5.62 9.48 18.73
N PHE A 58 6.44 10.55 18.68
CA PHE A 58 7.27 10.83 17.51
C PHE A 58 8.19 9.65 17.16
N PHE A 59 8.56 8.85 18.15
CA PHE A 59 9.38 7.65 17.98
C PHE A 59 8.69 6.58 17.12
N GLU A 60 7.39 6.34 17.29
CA GLU A 60 6.64 5.32 16.53
C GLU A 60 6.53 5.72 15.05
N VAL A 61 6.24 7.00 14.80
CA VAL A 61 6.19 7.55 13.44
C VAL A 61 7.59 7.55 12.80
N GLY A 62 8.63 7.90 13.57
CA GLY A 62 10.01 7.86 13.11
C GLY A 62 10.48 6.45 12.75
N LEU A 63 10.12 5.45 13.56
CA LEU A 63 10.41 4.05 13.29
C LEU A 63 9.67 3.58 12.02
N PHE A 64 8.38 3.91 11.90
CA PHE A 64 7.58 3.58 10.72
C PHE A 64 8.17 4.19 9.43
N LEU A 65 8.47 5.49 9.44
CA LEU A 65 9.09 6.17 8.29
C LEU A 65 10.50 5.66 8.00
N GLY A 66 11.27 5.30 9.03
CA GLY A 66 12.60 4.71 8.89
C GLY A 66 12.56 3.36 8.16
N PHE A 67 11.69 2.45 8.60
CA PHE A 67 11.50 1.15 7.94
C PHE A 67 10.90 1.31 6.54
N LEU A 68 9.93 2.20 6.37
CA LEU A 68 9.36 2.50 5.05
C LEU A 68 10.42 3.03 4.08
N GLY A 69 11.27 3.95 4.54
CA GLY A 69 12.38 4.49 3.75
C GLY A 69 13.41 3.41 3.36
N LEU A 70 13.76 2.54 4.30
CA LEU A 70 14.68 1.41 4.02
C LEU A 70 14.06 0.43 3.01
N PHE A 71 12.78 0.10 3.17
CA PHE A 71 12.04 -0.76 2.25
C PHE A 71 11.98 -0.16 0.83
N MET A 72 11.63 1.12 0.71
CA MET A 72 11.60 1.83 -0.57
C MET A 72 12.99 1.85 -1.22
N ASN A 73 14.03 2.22 -0.46
CA ASN A 73 15.40 2.26 -0.96
C ASN A 73 15.84 0.89 -1.50
N ARG A 74 15.61 -0.19 -0.74
CA ARG A 74 16.00 -1.53 -1.17
C ARG A 74 15.21 -2.01 -2.40
N THR A 75 13.93 -1.68 -2.45
CA THR A 75 13.05 -2.04 -3.58
C THR A 75 13.50 -1.33 -4.85
N PHE A 76 13.68 -0.01 -4.82
CA PHE A 76 14.16 0.76 -5.98
C PHE A 76 15.59 0.39 -6.39
N ALA A 77 16.49 0.17 -5.43
CA ALA A 77 17.86 -0.26 -5.72
C ALA A 77 17.91 -1.65 -6.37
N THR A 78 16.99 -2.55 -6.03
CA THR A 78 16.88 -3.86 -6.68
C THR A 78 16.26 -3.74 -8.06
N LEU A 79 15.20 -2.93 -8.19
CA LEU A 79 14.52 -2.70 -9.45
C LEU A 79 15.43 -2.03 -10.50
N ALA A 80 16.33 -1.14 -10.06
CA ALA A 80 17.33 -0.50 -10.92
C ALA A 80 18.42 -1.46 -11.44
N LYS A 81 18.63 -2.61 -10.79
CA LYS A 81 19.65 -3.59 -11.20
C LYS A 81 19.19 -4.54 -12.30
N ALA A 82 17.89 -4.63 -12.56
CA ALA A 82 17.31 -5.56 -13.50
C ALA A 82 16.47 -4.83 -14.57
N PRO A 83 16.39 -5.34 -15.80
CA PRO A 83 15.50 -4.78 -16.81
C PRO A 83 14.04 -4.92 -16.35
N LEU A 84 13.30 -3.80 -16.34
CA LEU A 84 11.87 -3.74 -15.96
C LEU A 84 10.97 -4.62 -16.84
N LEU A 85 11.42 -4.90 -18.07
CA LEU A 85 10.72 -5.77 -19.02
C LEU A 85 11.55 -7.03 -19.25
N SER A 86 10.91 -8.18 -19.08
CA SER A 86 11.52 -9.50 -19.25
C SER A 86 11.71 -9.85 -20.73
N LYS A 87 12.81 -9.42 -21.34
CA LYS A 87 13.06 -9.49 -22.80
C LYS A 87 12.81 -10.86 -23.48
N ASN A 88 12.94 -11.99 -22.79
CA ASN A 88 12.79 -13.34 -23.36
C ASN A 88 11.56 -14.12 -22.83
N HIS A 89 10.55 -13.44 -22.29
CA HIS A 89 9.38 -14.15 -21.77
C HIS A 89 8.44 -14.61 -22.91
N PRO A 90 8.07 -15.91 -23.00
CA PRO A 90 7.23 -16.44 -24.09
C PRO A 90 5.88 -15.73 -24.25
N MET A 91 5.30 -15.24 -23.15
CA MET A 91 4.01 -14.54 -23.14
C MET A 91 4.14 -13.00 -23.23
N LEU A 92 5.32 -12.47 -23.55
CA LEU A 92 5.54 -11.01 -23.61
C LEU A 92 4.75 -10.37 -24.76
N GLN A 93 4.69 -11.04 -25.91
CA GLN A 93 3.91 -10.58 -27.07
C GLN A 93 2.41 -10.50 -26.73
N GLU A 94 1.87 -11.58 -26.14
CA GLU A 94 0.48 -11.68 -25.72
C GLU A 94 0.12 -10.63 -24.65
N SER A 95 1.03 -10.35 -23.71
CA SER A 95 0.84 -9.32 -22.67
C SER A 95 0.81 -7.88 -23.20
N MET A 96 1.47 -7.60 -24.32
CA MET A 96 1.41 -6.27 -24.96
C MET A 96 0.14 -6.09 -25.80
N GLU A 97 -0.36 -7.17 -26.41
CA GLU A 97 -1.58 -7.16 -27.23
C GLU A 97 -2.86 -7.25 -26.38
N LEU A 98 -2.72 -7.67 -25.12
CA LEU A 98 -3.77 -7.74 -24.10
C LEU A 98 -4.40 -6.35 -23.85
N HIS A 99 -5.55 -6.12 -24.48
CA HIS A 99 -6.45 -5.00 -24.22
C HIS A 99 -7.65 -5.49 -23.38
N TYR A 100 -7.71 -5.06 -22.11
CA TYR A 100 -8.85 -5.24 -21.18
C TYR A 100 -9.41 -3.90 -20.77
#